data_AF-Q3BK17-F1
#
_entry.id   AF-Q3BK17-F1
#
_cell.length_a   1.000
_cell.length_b   1.000
_cell.length_c   1.000
_cell.angle_alpha   90.00
_cell.angle_beta   90.00
_cell.angle_gamma   90.00
#
_symmetry.space_group_name_H-M   'P 1'
#
loop_
_entity.id
_entity.type
_entity.pdbx_description
1 polymer ?
#
loop_
_entity_poly.entity_id
_entity_poly.type
_entity_poly.pdbx_seq_one_letter_code
_entity_poly.pdbx_strand_id
1 'polypeptide(L)' 'CTTGPCCRQCKLKPAGTTCWRTSVSSHYCTGRSCECPSYPGNG' A
#
# COMPACT_ATOMS: atom_id res chain seq x y z
N CYS A 1 5.82 15.39 -1.69
CA CYS A 1 5.10 14.40 -0.85
C CYS A 1 4.44 13.39 -1.77
N THR A 2 4.61 12.10 -1.52
CA THR A 2 3.91 11.06 -2.28
C THR A 2 2.66 10.65 -1.51
N THR A 3 1.52 10.69 -2.18
CA THR A 3 0.24 10.20 -1.68
C THR A 3 0.00 8.80 -2.24
N GLY A 4 -0.54 7.89 -1.43
CA GLY A 4 -0.84 6.54 -1.89
C GLY A 4 -1.44 5.69 -0.77
N PRO A 5 -1.92 4.47 -1.07
CA PRO A 5 -2.56 3.60 -0.08
C PRO A 5 -1.63 3.25 1.09
N CYS A 6 -0.32 3.22 0.84
CA CYS A 6 0.72 2.99 1.83
C CYS A 6 1.33 4.26 2.42
N CYS A 7 0.79 5.44 2.12
CA CYS A 7 1.24 6.70 2.72
C CYS A 7 0.10 7.45 3.37
N ARG A 8 0.34 7.99 4.57
CA ARG A 8 -0.60 8.84 5.30
C ARG A 8 0.13 10.10 5.73
N GLN A 9 -0.35 11.27 5.30
CA GLN A 9 0.25 12.57 5.63
C GLN A 9 1.75 12.62 5.26
N CYS A 10 2.10 12.23 4.03
CA CYS A 10 3.50 12.14 3.57
C CYS A 10 4.42 11.18 4.34
N LYS A 11 3.88 10.32 5.22
CA LYS A 11 4.64 9.29 5.94
C LYS A 11 4.30 7.91 5.40
N LEU A 12 5.32 7.10 5.19
CA LEU A 12 5.17 5.68 4.84
C LEU A 12 4.52 4.94 6.02
N LYS A 13 3.47 4.20 5.71
CA LYS A 13 2.89 3.22 6.65
C LYS A 13 3.91 2.09 6.85
N PRO A 14 3.99 1.50 8.04
CA PRO A 14 4.91 0.41 8.31
C PRO A 14 4.63 -0.79 7.42
N ALA A 15 5.68 -1.57 7.15
CA ALA A 15 5.56 -2.83 6.44
C ALA A 15 4.54 -3.75 7.15
N GLY A 16 3.71 -4.45 6.39
CA GLY A 16 2.63 -5.28 6.94
C GLY A 16 1.31 -4.55 7.21
N THR A 17 1.23 -3.23 6.98
CA THR A 17 -0.06 -2.54 7.02
C THR A 17 -0.90 -2.90 5.80
N THR A 18 -2.14 -3.35 5.97
CA THR A 18 -3.01 -3.68 4.83
C THR A 18 -3.27 -2.42 3.98
N CYS A 19 -2.89 -2.49 2.71
CA CYS A 19 -3.10 -1.42 1.73
C CYS A 19 -4.27 -1.68 0.80
N TRP A 20 -4.53 -2.94 0.50
CA TRP A 20 -5.66 -3.38 -0.31
C TRP A 20 -6.16 -4.71 0.20
N ARG A 21 -7.47 -4.95 0.17
CA ARG A 21 -8.06 -6.23 0.54
C ARG A 21 -9.02 -6.65 -0.54
N THR A 22 -8.79 -7.82 -1.11
CA THR A 22 -9.72 -8.51 -2.00
C THR A 22 -10.45 -9.61 -1.21
N SER A 23 -11.46 -10.22 -1.84
CA SER A 23 -12.15 -11.39 -1.29
C SER A 23 -11.23 -12.59 -1.09
N VAL A 24 -10.13 -12.67 -1.85
CA VAL A 24 -9.22 -13.84 -1.89
C VAL A 24 -7.92 -13.58 -1.13
N SER A 25 -7.39 -12.36 -1.19
CA SER A 25 -6.10 -12.00 -0.62
C SER A 25 -6.05 -10.58 -0.08
N SER A 26 -5.24 -10.37 0.94
CA SER A 26 -4.91 -9.04 1.46
C SER A 26 -3.50 -8.66 1.03
N HIS A 27 -3.35 -7.44 0.54
CA HIS A 27 -2.06 -6.87 0.16
C HIS A 27 -1.59 -5.90 1.21
N TYR A 28 -0.30 -5.89 1.43
CA TYR A 28 0.32 -5.17 2.52
C TYR A 28 1.38 -4.20 2.00
N CYS A 29 1.53 -3.09 2.71
CA CYS A 29 2.60 -2.15 2.48
C CYS A 29 3.95 -2.80 2.69
N THR A 30 4.92 -2.41 1.86
CA THR A 30 6.32 -2.83 2.00
C THR A 30 7.10 -1.97 2.99
N GLY A 31 6.53 -0.84 3.44
CA GLY A 31 7.23 0.17 4.25
C GLY A 31 8.28 0.98 3.49
N ARG A 32 8.40 0.79 2.17
CA ARG A 32 9.40 1.45 1.31
C ARG A 32 8.76 2.31 0.22
N SER A 33 7.54 1.99 -0.21
CA SER A 33 6.77 2.77 -1.19
C SER A 33 5.39 3.15 -0.66
N CYS A 34 4.87 4.27 -1.17
CA CYS A 34 3.50 4.72 -0.92
C CYS A 34 2.47 3.92 -1.72
N GLU A 35 2.91 3.14 -2.71
CA GLU A 35 2.09 2.27 -3.53
C GLU A 35 1.86 0.91 -2.86
N CYS A 36 0.75 0.27 -3.19
CA CYS A 36 0.45 -1.09 -2.76
C CYS A 36 1.02 -2.05 -3.84
N PRO A 37 2.00 -2.92 -3.52
CA PRO A 37 2.84 -3.63 -4.50
C PRO A 37 2.10 -4.62 -5.42
N SER A 38 0.83 -4.87 -5.18
CA SER A 38 0.02 -5.82 -5.97
C SER A 38 -1.38 -5.27 -6.20
N TYR A 39 -1.51 -3.95 -6.29
CA TYR A 39 -2.76 -3.35 -6.72
C TYR A 39 -2.99 -3.67 -8.21
N PRO A 40 -4.07 -4.37 -8.61
CA PRO A 40 -4.32 -4.72 -10.00
C PRO A 40 -4.60 -3.51 -10.90
N GLY A 41 -4.72 -2.29 -10.34
CA GLY A 41 -4.88 -1.05 -11.09
C GLY A 41 -3.58 -0.30 -11.41
N ASN A 42 -2.40 -0.93 -11.28
CA ASN A 42 -1.10 -0.35 -11.68
C ASN A 42 -0.56 -0.95 -13.00
N GLY A 43 -1.46 -1.44 -13.86
CA GLY A 43 -1.18 -1.87 -15.23
C GLY A 43 -1.80 -0.95 -16.26
#